data_AF-A0A3M1C5A4-F1
#
_entry.id   AF-A0A3M1C5A4-F1
#
_cell.length_a   1.000
_cell.length_b   1.000
_cell.length_c   1.000
_cell.angle_alpha   90.00
_cell.angle_beta   90.00
_cell.angle_gamma   90.00
#
_symmetry.space_group_name_H-M   'P 1'
#
loop_
_entity.id
_entity.type
_entity.pdbx_description
1 polymer ?
#
loop_
_entity_poly.entity_id
_entity_poly.type
_entity_poly.pdbx_seq_one_letter_code
_entity_poly.pdbx_strand_id
1 'polypeptide(L)'
;GGAGNDNASGGAGADTFVFRPGDGRLRIEDFGHGPDRLDLSGFGLADFAALEAAAHQQGHRLVIDLGADRLVLAHVTLADLAPGDVLL
;
A
#
# COMPACT_ATOMS: atom_id res chain seq x y z
N GLY A 1 9.16 -5.45 7.01
CA GLY A 1 10.45 -5.66 7.66
C GLY A 1 10.38 -4.95 8.98
N GLY A 2 11.49 -4.82 9.69
CA GLY A 2 11.52 -4.14 10.98
C GLY A 2 11.31 -2.63 10.83
N ALA A 3 11.03 -1.96 11.95
CA ALA A 3 10.89 -0.52 12.08
C ALA A 3 12.05 0.23 11.37
N GLY A 4 11.77 0.73 10.18
CA GLY A 4 12.75 1.34 9.27
C GLY A 4 12.07 1.65 7.93
N ASN A 5 12.59 2.64 7.20
CA ASN A 5 12.08 2.93 5.86
C ASN A 5 12.37 1.72 4.95
N ASP A 6 11.41 0.81 4.84
CA ASP A 6 11.57 -0.43 4.09
C ASP A 6 11.21 -0.16 2.62
N ASN A 7 12.13 -0.51 1.72
CA ASN A 7 11.83 -0.67 0.31
C ASN A 7 11.47 -2.15 0.09
N ALA A 8 10.26 -2.43 -0.37
CA ALA A 8 9.83 -3.77 -0.74
C ALA A 8 9.70 -3.88 -2.27
N SER A 9 10.19 -4.99 -2.81
CA SER A 9 9.97 -5.42 -4.19
C SER A 9 9.50 -6.87 -4.17
N GLY A 10 8.37 -7.15 -4.81
CA GLY A 10 7.81 -8.51 -4.90
C GLY A 10 8.60 -9.38 -5.88
N GLY A 11 9.15 -8.76 -6.93
CA GLY A 11 9.77 -9.47 -8.03
C GLY A 11 8.73 -9.90 -9.08
N ALA A 12 8.99 -11.00 -9.78
CA ALA A 12 8.05 -11.50 -10.78
C ALA A 12 7.05 -12.45 -10.12
N GLY A 13 5.76 -12.16 -10.18
CA GLY A 13 4.75 -13.05 -9.63
C GLY A 13 3.49 -12.33 -9.20
N ALA A 14 2.72 -13.03 -8.38
CA ALA A 14 1.59 -12.51 -7.62
C ALA A 14 2.04 -12.43 -6.16
N ASP A 15 2.41 -11.23 -5.72
CA ASP A 15 3.03 -11.01 -4.42
C ASP A 15 2.02 -10.44 -3.41
N THR A 16 2.24 -10.68 -2.12
CA THR A 16 1.40 -10.10 -1.05
C THR A 16 2.26 -9.25 -0.13
N PHE A 17 2.03 -7.95 -0.16
CA PHE A 17 2.70 -6.98 0.68
C PHE A 17 1.89 -6.76 1.95
N VAL A 18 2.47 -7.09 3.09
CA VAL A 18 1.81 -6.92 4.40
C VAL A 18 2.40 -5.69 5.08
N PHE A 19 1.54 -4.75 5.44
CA PHE A 19 1.92 -3.55 6.19
C PHE A 19 1.10 -3.47 7.47
N ARG A 20 1.75 -3.26 8.61
CA ARG A 20 1.11 -3.25 9.93
C ARG A 20 1.37 -1.94 10.68
N PRO A 21 0.49 -1.58 11.62
CA PRO A 21 0.72 -0.42 12.47
C PRO A 21 2.06 -0.51 13.21
N GLY A 22 2.82 0.57 13.19
CA GLY A 22 4.14 0.66 13.80
C GLY A 22 5.32 0.26 12.90
N ASP A 23 5.05 -0.19 11.67
CA ASP A 23 6.10 -0.45 10.66
C ASP A 23 6.75 0.86 10.16
N GLY A 24 6.12 2.02 10.38
CA GLY A 24 6.63 3.33 10.03
C GLY A 24 6.38 3.67 8.57
N ARG A 25 7.38 3.52 7.71
CA ARG A 25 7.27 3.91 6.30
C ARG A 25 7.67 2.76 5.39
N LEU A 26 6.75 2.34 4.54
CA LEU A 26 6.99 1.33 3.52
C LEU A 26 6.88 1.95 2.14
N ARG A 27 7.82 1.60 1.26
CA ARG A 27 7.77 1.96 -0.15
C ARG A 27 7.83 0.70 -1.00
N ILE A 28 6.84 0.51 -1.86
CA ILE A 28 6.78 -0.58 -2.83
C ILE A 28 7.11 -0.01 -4.20
N GLU A 29 8.12 -0.57 -4.88
CA GLU A 29 8.61 -0.04 -6.16
C GLU A 29 8.00 -0.70 -7.40
N ASP A 30 7.43 -1.90 -7.26
CA ASP A 30 7.00 -2.76 -8.36
C ASP A 30 5.57 -3.30 -8.23
N PHE A 31 4.70 -2.63 -7.45
CA PHE A 31 3.32 -3.08 -7.24
C PHE A 31 2.56 -3.17 -8.57
N GLY A 32 2.14 -4.39 -8.93
CA GLY A 32 1.35 -4.69 -10.11
C GLY A 32 -0.12 -4.92 -9.78
N HIS A 33 -1.00 -4.10 -10.37
CA HIS A 33 -2.45 -4.27 -10.26
C HIS A 33 -2.93 -5.59 -10.84
N GLY A 34 -3.68 -6.37 -10.05
CA GLY A 34 -4.18 -7.69 -10.42
C GLY A 34 -3.44 -8.86 -9.76
N PRO A 35 -2.14 -9.11 -10.08
CA PRO A 35 -1.41 -10.21 -9.46
C PRO A 35 -1.03 -9.90 -8.01
N ASP A 36 -0.74 -8.65 -7.68
CA ASP A 36 -0.29 -8.30 -6.33
C ASP A 36 -1.45 -7.94 -5.41
N ARG A 37 -1.23 -8.19 -4.12
CA ARG A 37 -2.17 -7.87 -3.05
C ARG A 37 -1.49 -7.06 -1.96
N LEU A 38 -2.25 -6.15 -1.37
CA LEU A 38 -1.83 -5.33 -0.27
C LEU A 38 -2.68 -5.64 0.96
N ASP A 39 -2.07 -6.11 2.04
CA ASP A 39 -2.74 -6.36 3.31
C ASP A 39 -2.52 -5.20 4.27
N LEU A 40 -3.59 -4.43 4.49
CA LEU A 40 -3.69 -3.32 5.44
C LEU A 40 -4.69 -3.61 6.56
N SER A 41 -5.09 -4.87 6.74
CA SER A 41 -6.09 -5.26 7.75
C SER A 41 -5.69 -4.91 9.18
N GLY A 42 -4.40 -4.70 9.41
CA GLY A 42 -3.88 -4.22 10.70
C GLY A 42 -4.29 -2.78 11.05
N PHE A 43 -4.67 -1.94 10.08
CA PHE A 43 -4.98 -0.53 10.28
C PHE A 43 -6.44 -0.23 10.65
N GLY A 44 -7.33 -1.22 10.54
CA GLY A 44 -8.74 -1.06 10.91
C GLY A 44 -9.51 -0.08 10.02
N LEU A 45 -9.17 -0.02 8.73
CA LEU A 45 -9.93 0.75 7.74
C LEU A 45 -11.31 0.11 7.54
N ALA A 46 -12.37 0.92 7.54
CA ALA A 46 -13.73 0.40 7.47
C ALA A 46 -14.07 -0.23 6.11
N ASP A 47 -13.58 0.37 5.03
CA ASP A 47 -13.80 -0.04 3.65
C ASP A 47 -12.78 0.61 2.71
N PHE A 48 -12.90 0.29 1.41
CA PHE A 48 -12.04 0.86 0.38
C PHE A 48 -12.20 2.39 0.27
N ALA A 49 -13.37 2.94 0.56
CA ALA A 49 -13.58 4.39 0.53
C ALA A 49 -12.78 5.10 1.64
N ALA A 50 -12.65 4.48 2.82
CA ALA A 50 -11.78 4.97 3.88
C ALA A 50 -10.30 4.95 3.46
N LEU A 51 -9.88 3.93 2.71
CA LEU A 51 -8.55 3.88 2.11
C LEU A 51 -8.34 4.98 1.07
N GLU A 52 -9.30 5.17 0.15
CA GLU A 52 -9.24 6.21 -0.87
C GLU A 52 -9.16 7.61 -0.24
N ALA A 53 -9.89 7.84 0.86
CA ALA A 53 -9.83 9.09 1.61
C ALA A 53 -8.47 9.32 2.31
N ALA A 54 -7.78 8.24 2.69
CA ALA A 54 -6.43 8.28 3.25
C ALA A 54 -5.33 8.32 2.18
N ALA A 55 -5.69 8.03 0.93
CA ALA A 55 -4.77 7.97 -0.20
C ALA A 55 -4.74 9.29 -0.97
N HIS A 56 -3.56 9.68 -1.44
CA HIS A 56 -3.39 10.83 -2.31
C HIS A 56 -2.25 10.60 -3.32
N GLN A 57 -2.41 11.20 -4.50
CA GLN A 57 -1.41 11.10 -5.55
C GLN A 57 -0.29 12.12 -5.32
N GLN A 58 0.96 11.68 -5.36
CA GLN A 58 2.15 12.53 -5.31
C GLN A 58 3.06 12.27 -6.53
N GLY A 59 2.79 12.99 -7.63
CA GLY A 59 3.43 12.73 -8.91
C GLY A 59 3.04 11.34 -9.44
N HIS A 60 4.01 10.51 -9.80
CA HIS A 60 3.77 9.14 -10.26
C HIS A 60 3.75 8.11 -9.11
N ARG A 61 3.34 8.53 -7.91
CA ARG A 61 3.31 7.67 -6.72
C ARG A 61 1.98 7.83 -6.01
N LEU A 62 1.40 6.73 -5.57
CA LEU A 62 0.28 6.72 -4.65
C LEU A 62 0.80 6.69 -3.22
N VAL A 63 0.34 7.62 -2.39
CA VAL A 63 0.72 7.71 -0.97
C VAL A 63 -0.52 7.44 -0.14
N ILE A 64 -0.45 6.50 0.80
CA ILE A 64 -1.53 6.18 1.74
C ILE A 64 -1.06 6.56 3.15
N ASP A 65 -1.73 7.54 3.75
CA ASP A 65 -1.44 8.01 5.11
C ASP A 65 -2.28 7.26 6.13
N LEU A 66 -1.63 6.47 6.98
CA LEU A 66 -2.27 5.58 7.96
C LEU A 66 -1.96 6.05 9.39
N GLY A 67 -2.13 7.35 9.62
CA GLY A 67 -1.83 8.01 10.89
C GLY A 67 -0.35 8.29 11.07
N ALA A 68 0.32 7.52 11.94
CA ALA A 68 1.77 7.63 12.17
C ALA A 68 2.59 6.91 11.07
N ASP A 69 1.94 6.00 10.35
CA ASP A 69 2.55 5.17 9.31
C ASP A 69 2.20 5.68 7.92
N ARG A 70 3.08 5.42 6.94
CA ARG A 70 2.87 5.82 5.54
C ARG A 70 3.33 4.76 4.57
N LEU A 71 2.44 4.38 3.66
CA LEU A 71 2.74 3.50 2.54
C LEU A 71 2.85 4.31 1.25
N VAL A 72 3.87 4.01 0.44
CA VAL A 72 4.08 4.63 -0.88
C VAL A 72 4.18 3.54 -1.94
N LEU A 73 3.28 3.56 -2.91
CA LEU A 73 3.35 2.71 -4.10
C LEU A 73 3.93 3.55 -5.25
N ALA A 74 5.08 3.14 -5.78
CA ALA A 74 5.67 3.79 -6.94
C ALA A 74 5.00 3.31 -8.22
N HIS A 75 4.85 4.20 -9.21
CA HIS A 75 4.28 3.91 -10.52
C HIS A 75 2.81 3.45 -10.50
N VAL A 76 2.15 3.61 -9.36
CA VAL A 76 0.74 3.31 -9.15
C VAL A 76 -0.04 4.61 -9.00
N THR A 77 -1.24 4.65 -9.56
CA THR A 77 -2.22 5.70 -9.26
C THR A 77 -3.41 5.14 -8.48
N LEU A 78 -4.16 6.03 -7.83
CA LEU A 78 -5.37 5.61 -7.11
C LEU A 78 -6.39 4.92 -8.04
N ALA A 79 -6.46 5.36 -9.30
CA ALA A 79 -7.38 4.80 -10.29
C ALA A 79 -7.00 3.38 -10.76
N ASP A 80 -5.74 2.99 -10.57
CA ASP A 80 -5.29 1.66 -10.91
C ASP A 80 -5.65 0.66 -9.81
N LEU A 81 -5.81 1.12 -8.57
CA LEU A 81 -6.10 0.30 -7.39
C LEU A 81 -7.58 -0.12 -7.36
N ALA A 82 -7.85 -1.42 -7.22
CA ALA A 82 -9.20 -1.96 -7.06
C ALA A 82 -9.43 -2.47 -5.62
N PRO A 83 -10.69 -2.53 -5.16
CA PRO A 83 -11.03 -3.13 -3.87
C PRO A 83 -10.58 -4.60 -3.72
N GLY A 84 -10.41 -5.32 -4.83
CA GLY A 84 -9.91 -6.70 -4.83
C GLY A 84 -8.39 -6.82 -4.63
N ASP A 85 -7.64 -5.74 -4.84
CA ASP A 85 -6.19 -5.70 -4.67
C ASP A 85 -5.79 -5.50 -3.20
N VAL A 86 -6.75 -5.09 -2.35
CA VAL A 86 -6.48 -4.69 -0.96
C VAL A 86 -7.29 -5.51 0.02
N LEU A 87 -6.63 -5.99 1.07
CA LEU A 87 -7.27 -6.57 2.25
C LEU A 87 -7.30 -5.52 3.36
N LEU A 88 -8.50 -5.29 3.89
CA LEU A 88 -8.82 -4.31 4.94
C LEU A 88 -9.45 -5.01 6.14
#